data_AF-A0A554L2W5-F1
#
_entry.id   AF-A0A554L2W5-F1
#
_cell.length_a   1.000
_cell.length_b   1.000
_cell.length_c   1.000
_cell.angle_alpha   90.00
_cell.angle_beta   90.00
_cell.angle_gamma   90.00
#
_symmetry.space_group_name_H-M   'P 1'
#
loop_
_entity.id
_entity.type
_entity.pdbx_description
1 polymer ?
#
loop_
_entity_poly.entity_id
_entity_poly.type
_entity_poly.pdbx_seq_one_letter_code
_entity_poly.pdbx_strand_id
1 'polypeptide(L)'
;MNIRSTTFTITLLGVLCASSAFAHVASAQDANVEIDADVGISPVTLPNNPLKKLREKAQGINNAIQVQKQEFRDDRKEFIQEKADVKAGIKEERKEFWQDTVEERKAMHAETKAELEAATTPQEKKSILKIAQQHRAEFRMQVKTDSAAMRESFRAKRNDLRQEARDLIADKFVMIMNRLVNALERFDQILGRIDSRIEKMRADGIDVSTAVSASVSANLSVDAASVAIADAQAAIEVAASSDTPRDHFEEVRTAVRAAVDAVKAAHEAIKNALRALKGLAGQAETSASLERSASTDTSN
;
A
#
# COMPACT_ATOMS: atom_id res chain seq x y z
N MET A 1 -11.11 23.65 45.49
CA MET A 1 -10.29 23.09 44.40
C MET A 1 -11.22 22.69 43.27
N ASN A 2 -11.28 23.50 42.21
CA ASN A 2 -12.16 23.29 41.05
C ASN A 2 -11.34 22.73 39.89
N ILE A 3 -11.57 21.48 39.51
CA ILE A 3 -10.97 20.86 38.33
C ILE A 3 -11.93 21.12 37.16
N ARG A 4 -11.58 22.07 36.29
CA ARG A 4 -12.32 22.34 35.06
C ARG A 4 -11.98 21.27 34.02
N SER A 5 -13.01 20.59 33.53
CA SER A 5 -12.97 19.61 32.44
C SER A 5 -12.71 20.31 31.10
N THR A 6 -11.61 19.96 30.42
CA THR A 6 -11.29 20.40 29.07
C THR A 6 -11.93 19.46 28.05
N THR A 7 -12.97 19.93 27.38
CA THR A 7 -13.56 19.32 26.18
C THR A 7 -12.63 19.48 24.98
N PHE A 8 -12.12 18.37 24.45
CA PHE A 8 -11.42 18.33 23.16
C PHE A 8 -12.44 18.21 22.01
N THR A 9 -12.67 19.31 21.30
CA THR A 9 -13.39 19.32 20.02
C THR A 9 -12.42 18.96 18.89
N ILE A 10 -12.65 17.81 18.25
CA ILE A 10 -11.92 17.40 17.04
C ILE A 10 -12.52 18.14 15.86
N THR A 11 -11.88 19.24 15.45
CA THR A 11 -12.21 19.97 14.24
C THR A 11 -11.72 19.18 13.03
N LEU A 12 -12.66 18.66 12.25
CA LEU A 12 -12.43 17.98 10.98
C LEU A 12 -11.97 19.03 9.94
N LEU A 13 -10.67 19.11 9.71
CA LEU A 13 -10.07 19.99 8.70
C LEU A 13 -10.21 19.33 7.32
N GLY A 14 -11.25 19.74 6.58
CA GLY A 14 -11.38 19.46 5.15
C GLY A 14 -10.59 20.48 4.33
N VAL A 15 -9.50 20.03 3.70
CA VAL A 15 -8.74 20.73 2.64
C VAL A 15 -8.78 19.78 1.44
N LEU A 16 -9.60 19.98 0.40
CA LEU A 16 -9.58 20.99 -0.67
C LEU A 16 -8.28 20.98 -1.51
N CYS A 17 -8.28 20.18 -2.57
CA CYS A 17 -7.54 20.35 -3.84
C CYS A 17 -8.33 19.53 -4.88
N ALA A 18 -9.25 20.08 -5.67
CA ALA A 18 -9.06 21.02 -6.79
C ALA A 18 -8.14 20.48 -7.91
N SER A 19 -8.81 20.02 -8.97
CA SER A 19 -8.49 20.23 -10.39
C SER A 19 -7.13 19.82 -10.96
N SER A 20 -7.13 18.81 -11.81
CA SER A 20 -6.34 18.82 -13.05
C SER A 20 -7.18 18.31 -14.23
N ALA A 21 -7.25 19.17 -15.25
CA ALA A 21 -8.00 19.02 -16.47
C ALA A 21 -7.46 17.86 -17.32
N PHE A 22 -8.34 16.98 -17.77
CA PHE A 22 -8.07 16.10 -18.90
C PHE A 22 -8.24 16.91 -20.18
N ALA A 23 -7.12 17.23 -20.82
CA ALA A 23 -7.11 17.70 -22.20
C ALA A 23 -7.58 16.57 -23.11
N HIS A 24 -8.61 16.85 -23.90
CA HIS A 24 -9.03 16.03 -25.04
C HIS A 24 -7.87 15.96 -26.05
N VAL A 25 -7.29 14.77 -26.22
CA VAL A 25 -6.44 14.45 -27.36
C VAL A 25 -7.37 14.18 -28.55
N ALA A 26 -7.17 14.97 -29.61
CA ALA A 26 -7.84 14.86 -30.88
C ALA A 26 -7.62 13.48 -31.52
N SER A 27 -8.70 12.85 -31.96
CA SER A 27 -8.67 11.69 -32.83
C SER A 27 -8.22 12.12 -34.23
N ALA A 28 -6.98 11.76 -34.61
CA ALA A 28 -6.59 11.75 -36.01
C ALA A 28 -7.22 10.51 -36.65
N GLN A 29 -8.13 10.77 -37.59
CA GLN A 29 -8.77 9.75 -38.43
C GLN A 29 -7.75 9.04 -39.31
N ASP A 30 -8.02 7.75 -39.47
CA ASP A 30 -7.33 6.77 -40.28
C ASP A 30 -7.07 7.22 -41.72
N ALA A 31 -5.80 7.35 -42.08
CA ALA A 31 -5.35 7.19 -43.46
C ALA A 31 -5.03 5.71 -43.67
N ASN A 32 -6.06 4.94 -44.03
CA ASN A 32 -5.92 3.55 -44.40
C ASN A 32 -5.29 3.49 -45.81
N VAL A 33 -3.97 3.36 -45.85
CA VAL A 33 -3.23 3.06 -47.10
C VAL A 33 -3.18 1.55 -47.23
N GLU A 34 -4.07 1.00 -48.08
CA GLU A 34 -3.95 -0.36 -48.58
C GLU A 34 -2.67 -0.47 -49.40
N ILE A 35 -1.63 -1.06 -48.80
CA ILE A 35 -0.45 -1.52 -49.51
C ILE A 35 -0.68 -3.00 -49.81
N ASP A 36 -1.16 -3.29 -51.01
CA ASP A 36 -1.08 -4.61 -51.63
C ASP A 36 0.40 -4.92 -51.91
N ALA A 37 1.05 -5.58 -50.95
CA ALA A 37 2.38 -6.16 -51.14
C ALA A 37 2.26 -7.69 -51.00
N ASP A 38 1.80 -8.31 -52.08
CA ASP A 38 2.03 -9.73 -52.38
C ASP A 38 3.52 -9.92 -52.71
N VAL A 39 4.37 -9.83 -51.68
CA VAL A 39 5.77 -10.24 -51.76
C VAL A 39 5.88 -11.52 -50.94
N GLY A 40 5.96 -12.65 -51.65
CA GLY A 40 6.14 -14.00 -51.13
C GLY A 40 7.45 -14.20 -50.37
N ILE A 41 7.61 -13.50 -49.24
CA ILE A 41 8.66 -13.76 -48.27
C ILE A 41 8.15 -14.91 -47.41
N SER A 42 8.60 -16.12 -47.73
CA SER A 42 8.40 -17.28 -46.87
C SER A 42 8.91 -16.92 -45.47
N PRO A 43 8.08 -17.02 -44.41
CA PRO A 43 8.46 -16.58 -43.07
C PRO A 43 9.67 -17.40 -42.63
N VAL A 44 10.82 -16.74 -42.51
CA VAL A 44 12.02 -17.32 -41.92
C VAL A 44 11.69 -17.65 -40.47
N THR A 45 11.35 -18.91 -40.23
CA THR A 45 11.08 -19.47 -38.91
C THR A 45 12.41 -19.60 -38.19
N LEU A 46 12.89 -18.51 -37.58
CA LEU A 46 14.07 -18.54 -36.72
C LEU A 46 13.80 -19.47 -35.52
N PRO A 47 14.47 -20.64 -35.43
CA PRO A 47 14.30 -21.53 -34.30
C PRO A 47 15.01 -20.90 -33.10
N ASN A 48 14.28 -20.68 -32.01
CA ASN A 48 14.74 -20.05 -30.77
C ASN A 48 14.92 -18.52 -30.82
N ASN A 49 13.82 -17.79 -30.90
CA ASN A 49 13.82 -16.36 -30.57
C ASN A 49 13.89 -16.16 -29.03
N PRO A 50 15.01 -15.68 -28.46
CA PRO A 50 15.17 -15.47 -27.01
C PRO A 50 14.16 -14.44 -26.44
N LEU A 51 13.60 -13.56 -27.28
CA LEU A 51 12.58 -12.59 -26.88
C LEU A 51 11.26 -13.26 -26.49
N LYS A 52 10.92 -14.40 -27.10
CA LYS A 52 9.69 -15.14 -26.76
C LYS A 52 9.76 -15.64 -25.31
N LYS A 53 10.88 -16.25 -24.91
CA LYS A 53 11.13 -16.72 -23.54
C LYS A 53 11.09 -15.57 -22.52
N LEU A 54 11.63 -14.40 -22.87
CA LEU A 54 11.59 -13.22 -22.00
C LEU A 54 10.16 -12.66 -21.85
N ARG A 55 9.38 -12.62 -22.93
CA ARG A 55 7.97 -12.18 -22.89
C ARG A 55 7.11 -13.11 -22.05
N GLU A 56 7.27 -14.43 -22.20
CA GLU A 56 6.59 -15.44 -21.39
C GLU A 56 6.95 -15.28 -19.91
N LYS A 57 8.24 -15.09 -19.57
CA LYS A 57 8.67 -14.82 -18.18
C LYS A 57 8.08 -13.52 -17.64
N ALA A 58 8.06 -12.45 -18.43
CA ALA A 58 7.47 -11.16 -18.02
C ALA A 58 5.95 -11.26 -17.82
N GLN A 59 5.25 -12.01 -18.67
CA GLN A 59 3.82 -12.29 -18.50
C GLN A 59 3.57 -13.08 -17.22
N GLY A 60 4.38 -14.11 -16.94
CA GLY A 60 4.31 -14.86 -15.68
C GLY A 60 4.48 -13.97 -14.44
N ILE A 61 5.47 -13.06 -14.46
CA ILE A 61 5.69 -12.09 -13.38
C ILE A 61 4.49 -11.14 -13.22
N ASN A 62 3.97 -10.58 -14.32
CA ASN A 62 2.81 -9.68 -14.27
C ASN A 62 1.57 -10.39 -13.74
N ASN A 63 1.33 -11.63 -14.14
CA ASN A 63 0.23 -12.44 -13.64
C ASN A 63 0.39 -12.70 -12.14
N ALA A 64 1.58 -13.09 -11.67
CA ALA A 64 1.87 -13.27 -10.26
C ALA A 64 1.64 -11.96 -9.45
N ILE A 65 2.04 -10.81 -10.00
CA ILE A 65 1.80 -9.50 -9.37
C ILE A 65 0.31 -9.19 -9.28
N GLN A 66 -0.49 -9.51 -10.31
CA GLN A 66 -1.93 -9.31 -10.29
C GLN A 66 -2.63 -10.22 -9.29
N VAL A 67 -2.22 -11.49 -9.22
CA VAL A 67 -2.72 -12.46 -8.23
C VAL A 67 -2.44 -11.96 -6.82
N GLN A 68 -1.19 -11.59 -6.49
CA GLN A 68 -0.85 -11.01 -5.18
C GLN A 68 -1.61 -9.72 -4.86
N LYS A 69 -1.88 -8.89 -5.87
CA LYS A 69 -2.67 -7.66 -5.69
C LYS A 69 -4.13 -7.97 -5.41
N GLN A 70 -4.66 -9.03 -5.99
CA GLN A 70 -6.03 -9.48 -5.79
C GLN A 70 -6.19 -10.13 -4.42
N GLU A 71 -5.31 -11.05 -4.04
CA GLU A 71 -5.24 -11.64 -2.69
C GLU A 71 -5.26 -10.53 -1.63
N PHE A 72 -4.33 -9.57 -1.72
CA PHE A 72 -4.29 -8.45 -0.78
C PHE A 72 -5.56 -7.59 -0.75
N ARG A 73 -6.24 -7.42 -1.90
CA ARG A 73 -7.50 -6.69 -1.94
C ARG A 73 -8.60 -7.45 -1.22
N ASP A 74 -8.57 -8.77 -1.32
CA ASP A 74 -9.56 -9.64 -0.71
C ASP A 74 -9.27 -9.79 0.79
N ASP A 75 -8.02 -9.99 1.22
CA ASP A 75 -7.60 -9.95 2.64
C ASP A 75 -8.01 -8.62 3.29
N ARG A 76 -7.80 -7.49 2.59
CA ARG A 76 -8.22 -6.18 3.11
C ARG A 76 -9.73 -6.06 3.24
N LYS A 77 -10.50 -6.60 2.30
CA LYS A 77 -11.98 -6.58 2.39
C LYS A 77 -12.45 -7.45 3.53
N GLU A 78 -11.87 -8.64 3.67
CA GLU A 78 -12.13 -9.57 4.76
C GLU A 78 -11.86 -8.90 6.11
N PHE A 79 -10.69 -8.30 6.29
CA PHE A 79 -10.34 -7.55 7.50
C PHE A 79 -11.31 -6.37 7.78
N ILE A 80 -11.72 -5.62 6.74
CA ILE A 80 -12.68 -4.53 6.90
C ILE A 80 -14.05 -5.06 7.34
N GLN A 81 -14.48 -6.17 6.74
CA GLN A 81 -15.74 -6.82 7.04
C GLN A 81 -15.73 -7.38 8.46
N GLU A 82 -14.69 -8.12 8.85
CA GLU A 82 -14.50 -8.63 10.20
C GLU A 82 -14.53 -7.51 11.25
N LYS A 83 -13.81 -6.41 11.01
CA LYS A 83 -13.85 -5.24 11.90
C LYS A 83 -15.26 -4.64 12.00
N ALA A 84 -16.02 -4.61 10.91
CA ALA A 84 -17.39 -4.13 10.92
C ALA A 84 -18.29 -5.08 11.73
N ASP A 85 -18.13 -6.38 11.56
CA ASP A 85 -18.89 -7.42 12.24
C ASP A 85 -18.57 -7.45 13.75
N VAL A 86 -17.31 -7.35 14.14
CA VAL A 86 -16.89 -7.20 15.55
C VAL A 86 -17.50 -5.93 16.15
N LYS A 87 -17.49 -4.81 15.43
CA LYS A 87 -18.10 -3.55 15.91
C LYS A 87 -19.63 -3.67 16.05
N ALA A 88 -20.27 -4.36 15.12
CA ALA A 88 -21.71 -4.63 15.17
C ALA A 88 -22.05 -5.56 16.35
N GLY A 89 -21.30 -6.65 16.53
CA GLY A 89 -21.44 -7.56 17.66
C GLY A 89 -21.26 -6.87 19.00
N ILE A 90 -20.22 -6.04 19.17
CA ILE A 90 -20.01 -5.23 20.39
C ILE A 90 -21.20 -4.30 20.64
N LYS A 91 -21.80 -3.73 19.59
CA LYS A 91 -22.95 -2.82 19.72
C LYS A 91 -24.20 -3.59 20.14
N GLU A 92 -24.44 -4.78 19.60
CA GLU A 92 -25.60 -5.60 19.93
C GLU A 92 -25.47 -6.21 21.32
N GLU A 93 -24.33 -6.83 21.66
CA GLU A 93 -24.04 -7.35 23.02
C GLU A 93 -24.26 -6.25 24.08
N ARG A 94 -23.80 -5.03 23.79
CA ARG A 94 -24.02 -3.89 24.69
C ARG A 94 -25.50 -3.53 24.79
N LYS A 95 -26.25 -3.55 23.70
CA LYS A 95 -27.68 -3.20 23.67
C LYS A 95 -28.50 -4.22 24.47
N GLU A 96 -28.27 -5.51 24.25
CA GLU A 96 -28.89 -6.61 25.00
C GLU A 96 -28.62 -6.47 26.50
N PHE A 97 -27.36 -6.28 26.90
CA PHE A 97 -27.00 -6.04 28.30
C PHE A 97 -27.78 -4.88 28.95
N TRP A 98 -27.93 -3.76 28.24
CA TRP A 98 -28.70 -2.62 28.76
C TRP A 98 -30.21 -2.88 28.80
N GLN A 99 -30.75 -3.64 27.84
CA GLN A 99 -32.14 -4.04 27.84
C GLN A 99 -32.44 -4.94 29.04
N ASP A 100 -31.63 -5.98 29.26
CA ASP A 100 -31.77 -6.90 30.39
C ASP A 100 -31.66 -6.16 31.72
N THR A 101 -30.65 -5.29 31.86
CA THR A 101 -30.47 -4.44 33.05
C THR A 101 -31.68 -3.54 33.32
N VAL A 102 -32.34 -3.03 32.27
CA VAL A 102 -33.52 -2.17 32.40
C VAL A 102 -34.76 -2.98 32.78
N GLU A 103 -34.97 -4.13 32.16
CA GLU A 103 -36.11 -5.01 32.46
C GLU A 103 -36.01 -5.58 33.87
N GLU A 104 -34.82 -6.02 34.31
CA GLU A 104 -34.61 -6.49 35.69
C GLU A 104 -34.84 -5.36 36.72
N ARG A 105 -34.40 -4.14 36.41
CA ARG A 105 -34.70 -2.96 37.24
C ARG A 105 -36.19 -2.68 37.34
N LYS A 106 -36.93 -2.79 36.23
CA LYS A 106 -38.39 -2.59 36.23
C LYS A 106 -39.07 -3.67 37.05
N ALA A 107 -38.67 -4.92 36.91
CA ALA A 107 -39.21 -6.05 37.68
C ALA A 107 -39.02 -5.84 39.18
N MET A 108 -37.81 -5.53 39.64
CA MET A 108 -37.55 -5.21 41.05
C MET A 108 -38.40 -4.05 41.56
N HIS A 109 -38.60 -3.00 40.75
CA HIS A 109 -39.43 -1.86 41.14
C HIS A 109 -40.91 -2.25 41.24
N ALA A 110 -41.41 -3.05 40.31
CA ALA A 110 -42.79 -3.54 40.32
C ALA A 110 -43.05 -4.44 41.54
N GLU A 111 -42.13 -5.36 41.85
CA GLU A 111 -42.18 -6.24 43.01
C GLU A 111 -42.18 -5.43 44.32
N THR A 112 -41.20 -4.52 44.49
CA THR A 112 -41.14 -3.65 45.67
C THR A 112 -42.43 -2.84 45.84
N LYS A 113 -43.00 -2.35 44.73
CA LYS A 113 -44.24 -1.57 44.77
C LYS A 113 -45.43 -2.44 45.20
N ALA A 114 -45.56 -3.65 44.66
CA ALA A 114 -46.63 -4.58 45.04
C ALA A 114 -46.54 -4.97 46.53
N GLU A 115 -45.34 -5.24 47.04
CA GLU A 115 -45.13 -5.53 48.47
C GLU A 115 -45.50 -4.34 49.37
N LEU A 116 -45.16 -3.12 48.95
CA LEU A 116 -45.51 -1.90 49.70
C LEU A 116 -47.01 -1.62 49.74
N GLU A 117 -47.74 -1.95 48.67
CA GLU A 117 -49.20 -1.83 48.60
C GLU A 117 -49.90 -2.89 49.46
N ALA A 118 -49.32 -4.09 49.57
CA ALA A 118 -49.85 -5.17 50.42
C ALA A 118 -49.59 -4.97 51.92
N ALA A 119 -48.55 -4.21 52.29
CA ALA A 119 -48.18 -3.98 53.69
C ALA A 119 -49.18 -3.06 54.43
N THR A 120 -49.69 -3.53 55.57
CA THR A 120 -50.73 -2.82 56.34
C THR A 120 -50.15 -1.95 57.44
N THR A 121 -48.97 -2.31 57.97
CA THR A 121 -48.32 -1.57 59.07
C THR A 121 -47.12 -0.74 58.61
N PRO A 122 -46.81 0.38 59.30
CA PRO A 122 -45.61 1.17 59.03
C PRO A 122 -44.29 0.38 59.20
N GLN A 123 -44.25 -0.58 60.12
CA GLN A 123 -43.09 -1.40 60.42
C GLN A 123 -42.76 -2.34 59.24
N GLU A 124 -43.77 -3.01 58.66
CA GLU A 124 -43.63 -3.87 57.48
C GLU A 124 -43.11 -3.08 56.26
N LYS A 125 -43.66 -1.88 56.03
CA LYS A 125 -43.18 -0.99 54.95
C LYS A 125 -41.71 -0.64 55.11
N LYS A 126 -41.26 -0.39 56.34
CA LYS A 126 -39.85 -0.08 56.63
C LYS A 126 -38.93 -1.27 56.36
N SER A 127 -39.34 -2.50 56.69
CA SER A 127 -38.55 -3.70 56.37
C SER A 127 -38.47 -3.96 54.87
N ILE A 128 -39.59 -3.82 54.14
CA ILE A 128 -39.64 -3.98 52.68
C ILE A 128 -38.69 -2.98 52.00
N LEU A 129 -38.72 -1.70 52.41
CA LEU A 129 -37.80 -0.70 51.86
C LEU A 129 -36.32 -1.03 52.14
N LYS A 130 -36.00 -1.61 53.30
CA LYS A 130 -34.63 -2.01 53.63
C LYS A 130 -34.16 -3.19 52.77
N ILE A 131 -35.01 -4.19 52.56
CA ILE A 131 -34.74 -5.34 51.69
C ILE A 131 -34.57 -4.87 50.24
N ALA A 132 -35.50 -4.05 49.74
CA ALA A 132 -35.39 -3.47 48.40
C ALA A 132 -34.12 -2.61 48.23
N GLN A 133 -33.67 -1.92 49.28
CA GLN A 133 -32.41 -1.18 49.26
C GLN A 133 -31.19 -2.13 49.15
N GLN A 134 -31.21 -3.26 49.86
CA GLN A 134 -30.16 -4.30 49.78
C GLN A 134 -30.14 -4.94 48.39
N HIS A 135 -31.29 -5.38 47.88
CA HIS A 135 -31.43 -5.93 46.52
C HIS A 135 -30.92 -4.96 45.45
N ARG A 136 -31.28 -3.67 45.55
CA ARG A 136 -30.73 -2.63 44.66
C ARG A 136 -29.23 -2.44 44.80
N ALA A 137 -28.66 -2.66 45.99
CA ALA A 137 -27.21 -2.57 46.18
C ALA A 137 -26.50 -3.77 45.52
N GLU A 138 -27.02 -4.97 45.72
CA GLU A 138 -26.51 -6.22 45.12
C GLU A 138 -26.62 -6.17 43.59
N PHE A 139 -27.79 -5.83 43.04
CA PHE A 139 -27.99 -5.65 41.60
C PHE A 139 -27.03 -4.59 41.02
N ARG A 140 -26.82 -3.47 41.70
CA ARG A 140 -25.83 -2.45 41.26
C ARG A 140 -24.41 -2.99 41.27
N MET A 141 -24.06 -3.88 42.19
CA MET A 141 -22.75 -4.52 42.24
C MET A 141 -22.60 -5.52 41.10
N GLN A 142 -23.62 -6.33 40.84
CA GLN A 142 -23.64 -7.28 39.72
C GLN A 142 -23.49 -6.56 38.37
N VAL A 143 -24.32 -5.55 38.09
CA VAL A 143 -24.23 -4.74 36.86
C VAL A 143 -22.85 -4.10 36.70
N LYS A 144 -22.20 -3.69 37.80
CA LYS A 144 -20.82 -3.15 37.76
C LYS A 144 -19.82 -4.23 37.36
N THR A 145 -19.91 -5.42 37.95
CA THR A 145 -19.03 -6.56 37.65
C THR A 145 -19.20 -6.99 36.19
N ASP A 146 -20.44 -7.17 35.74
CA ASP A 146 -20.75 -7.61 34.38
C ASP A 146 -20.33 -6.55 33.35
N SER A 147 -20.57 -5.26 33.66
CA SER A 147 -20.08 -4.17 32.82
C SER A 147 -18.55 -4.11 32.76
N ALA A 148 -17.85 -4.46 33.84
CA ALA A 148 -16.39 -4.52 33.85
C ALA A 148 -15.88 -5.69 32.98
N ALA A 149 -16.46 -6.88 33.14
CA ALA A 149 -16.12 -8.06 32.32
C ALA A 149 -16.39 -7.82 30.83
N MET A 150 -17.54 -7.23 30.49
CA MET A 150 -17.87 -6.85 29.12
C MET A 150 -16.89 -5.81 28.55
N ARG A 151 -16.44 -4.84 29.35
CA ARG A 151 -15.43 -3.87 28.91
C ARG A 151 -14.09 -4.54 28.62
N GLU A 152 -13.71 -5.53 29.42
CA GLU A 152 -12.48 -6.30 29.23
C GLU A 152 -12.53 -7.14 27.96
N SER A 153 -13.63 -7.86 27.72
CA SER A 153 -13.80 -8.63 26.48
C SER A 153 -13.78 -7.73 25.23
N PHE A 154 -14.39 -6.54 25.30
CA PHE A 154 -14.32 -5.57 24.21
C PHE A 154 -12.92 -4.98 24.00
N ARG A 155 -12.12 -4.86 25.06
CA ARG A 155 -10.72 -4.43 24.94
C ARG A 155 -9.89 -5.52 24.26
N ALA A 156 -10.08 -6.79 24.64
CA ALA A 156 -9.42 -7.92 24.00
C ALA A 156 -9.74 -7.98 22.49
N LYS A 157 -11.02 -8.06 22.11
CA LYS A 157 -11.46 -8.05 20.69
C LYS A 157 -10.86 -6.89 19.88
N ARG A 158 -10.74 -5.70 20.49
CA ARG A 158 -10.14 -4.53 19.83
C ARG A 158 -8.62 -4.62 19.70
N ASN A 159 -7.95 -5.26 20.65
CA ASN A 159 -6.51 -5.46 20.60
C ASN A 159 -6.15 -6.50 19.55
N ASP A 160 -6.94 -7.57 19.43
CA ASP A 160 -6.75 -8.61 18.41
C ASP A 160 -6.83 -8.01 17.00
N LEU A 161 -7.91 -7.27 16.70
CA LEU A 161 -8.05 -6.53 15.43
C LEU A 161 -6.93 -5.50 15.19
N ARG A 162 -6.34 -4.95 16.25
CA ARG A 162 -5.21 -4.02 16.11
C ARG A 162 -3.93 -4.77 15.77
N GLN A 163 -3.73 -5.96 16.34
CA GLN A 163 -2.56 -6.79 16.07
C GLN A 163 -2.60 -7.29 14.64
N GLU A 164 -3.73 -7.84 14.21
CA GLU A 164 -3.92 -8.30 12.83
C GLU A 164 -3.72 -7.17 11.81
N ALA A 165 -4.23 -5.96 12.09
CA ALA A 165 -3.96 -4.81 11.26
C ALA A 165 -2.45 -4.48 11.15
N ARG A 166 -1.69 -4.63 12.25
CA ARG A 166 -0.24 -4.38 12.25
C ARG A 166 0.47 -5.41 11.38
N ASP A 167 0.09 -6.67 11.51
CA ASP A 167 0.71 -7.78 10.78
C ASP A 167 0.47 -7.62 9.26
N LEU A 168 -0.78 -7.34 8.85
CA LEU A 168 -1.12 -7.05 7.45
C LEU A 168 -0.34 -5.86 6.86
N ILE A 169 -0.10 -4.84 7.68
CA ILE A 169 0.68 -3.66 7.27
C ILE A 169 2.16 -4.00 7.14
N ALA A 170 2.72 -4.74 8.10
CA ALA A 170 4.13 -5.14 8.11
C ALA A 170 4.44 -6.01 6.88
N ASP A 171 3.62 -7.02 6.61
CA ASP A 171 3.73 -7.89 5.44
C ASP A 171 3.71 -7.08 4.14
N LYS A 172 2.86 -6.04 4.09
CA LYS A 172 2.79 -5.16 2.93
C LYS A 172 4.09 -4.40 2.70
N PHE A 173 4.67 -3.85 3.76
CA PHE A 173 5.93 -3.12 3.66
C PHE A 173 7.07 -4.04 3.22
N VAL A 174 7.18 -5.24 3.79
CA VAL A 174 8.19 -6.24 3.39
C VAL A 174 8.06 -6.55 1.88
N MET A 175 6.84 -6.78 1.39
CA MET A 175 6.61 -7.04 -0.04
C MET A 175 7.03 -5.86 -0.93
N ILE A 176 6.73 -4.63 -0.52
CA ILE A 176 7.13 -3.43 -1.28
C ILE A 176 8.65 -3.29 -1.29
N MET A 177 9.30 -3.42 -0.12
CA MET A 177 10.76 -3.28 -0.01
C MET A 177 11.49 -4.33 -0.86
N ASN A 178 11.06 -5.59 -0.82
CA ASN A 178 11.62 -6.65 -1.65
C ASN A 178 11.53 -6.31 -3.14
N ARG A 179 10.42 -5.70 -3.60
CA ARG A 179 10.28 -5.29 -5.01
C ARG A 179 11.24 -4.16 -5.38
N LEU A 180 11.48 -3.21 -4.46
CA LEU A 180 12.39 -2.10 -4.68
C LEU A 180 13.85 -2.55 -4.73
N VAL A 181 14.27 -3.41 -3.79
CA VAL A 181 15.63 -4.00 -3.78
C VAL A 181 15.88 -4.83 -5.04
N ASN A 182 14.94 -5.69 -5.43
CA ASN A 182 15.03 -6.45 -6.68
C ASN A 182 15.09 -5.56 -7.93
N ALA A 183 14.55 -4.34 -7.88
CA ALA A 183 14.65 -3.40 -8.99
C ALA A 183 16.07 -2.83 -9.09
N LEU A 184 16.71 -2.49 -7.96
CA LEU A 184 18.11 -2.02 -7.94
C LEU A 184 19.06 -3.05 -8.52
N GLU A 185 18.95 -4.32 -8.12
CA GLU A 185 19.81 -5.39 -8.67
C GLU A 185 19.71 -5.48 -10.20
N ARG A 186 18.51 -5.27 -10.75
CA ARG A 186 18.30 -5.25 -12.21
C ARG A 186 18.88 -4.00 -12.85
N PHE A 187 18.82 -2.86 -12.16
CA PHE A 187 19.41 -1.61 -12.63
C PHE A 187 20.92 -1.73 -12.72
N ASP A 188 21.59 -2.30 -11.73
CA ASP A 188 23.05 -2.53 -11.75
C ASP A 188 23.46 -3.42 -12.93
N GLN A 189 22.71 -4.51 -13.18
CA GLN A 189 22.95 -5.39 -14.33
C GLN A 189 22.78 -4.66 -15.67
N ILE A 190 21.80 -3.76 -15.78
CA ILE A 190 21.56 -2.98 -17.00
C ILE A 190 22.67 -1.94 -17.18
N LEU A 191 23.07 -1.24 -16.12
CA LEU A 191 24.14 -0.26 -16.14
C LEU A 191 25.47 -0.89 -16.53
N GLY A 192 25.82 -2.07 -15.97
CA GLY A 192 27.03 -2.79 -16.39
C GLY A 192 27.03 -3.17 -17.88
N ARG A 193 25.87 -3.43 -18.48
CA ARG A 193 25.75 -3.66 -19.94
C ARG A 193 25.87 -2.37 -20.75
N ILE A 194 25.32 -1.27 -20.23
CA ILE A 194 25.44 0.08 -20.83
C ILE A 194 26.92 0.45 -20.88
N ASP A 195 27.63 0.35 -19.76
CA ASP A 195 29.04 0.70 -19.66
C ASP A 195 29.90 -0.19 -20.56
N SER A 196 29.66 -1.50 -20.57
CA SER A 196 30.34 -2.42 -21.50
C SER A 196 30.14 -2.04 -22.97
N ARG A 197 28.95 -1.54 -23.34
CA ARG A 197 28.66 -1.09 -24.72
C ARG A 197 29.33 0.25 -25.04
N ILE A 198 29.37 1.17 -24.08
CA ILE A 198 30.10 2.44 -24.19
C ILE A 198 31.57 2.17 -24.48
N GLU A 199 32.21 1.25 -23.72
CA GLU A 199 33.62 0.92 -23.92
C GLU A 199 33.90 0.33 -25.32
N LYS A 200 33.00 -0.53 -25.82
CA LYS A 200 33.12 -1.07 -27.18
C LYS A 200 33.03 0.03 -28.25
N MET A 201 32.02 0.90 -28.16
CA MET A 201 31.86 2.02 -29.10
C MET A 201 33.04 2.99 -29.05
N ARG A 202 33.61 3.21 -27.86
CA ARG A 202 34.82 4.02 -27.70
C ARG A 202 36.02 3.38 -28.39
N ALA A 203 36.19 2.06 -28.27
CA ALA A 203 37.25 1.32 -28.97
C ALA A 203 37.11 1.39 -30.49
N ASP A 204 35.87 1.49 -30.99
CA ASP A 204 35.56 1.69 -32.41
C ASP A 204 35.73 3.16 -32.87
N GLY A 205 36.19 4.06 -32.00
CA GLY A 205 36.43 5.48 -32.32
C GLY A 205 35.17 6.35 -32.39
N ILE A 206 34.02 5.85 -31.93
CA ILE A 206 32.76 6.60 -31.88
C ILE A 206 32.80 7.57 -30.69
N ASP A 207 32.34 8.81 -30.88
CA ASP A 207 32.16 9.75 -29.76
C ASP A 207 31.02 9.28 -28.84
N VAL A 208 31.40 8.89 -27.62
CA VAL A 208 30.48 8.39 -26.59
C VAL A 208 30.17 9.41 -25.49
N SER A 209 30.57 10.67 -25.64
CA SER A 209 30.43 11.72 -24.62
C SER A 209 29.02 11.84 -24.02
N THR A 210 27.99 11.80 -24.88
CA THR A 210 26.58 11.88 -24.48
C THR A 210 26.11 10.63 -23.72
N ALA A 211 26.51 9.43 -24.17
CA ALA A 211 26.17 8.17 -23.52
C ALA A 211 26.86 8.02 -22.15
N VAL A 212 28.13 8.44 -22.04
CA VAL A 212 28.86 8.49 -20.77
C VAL A 212 28.14 9.40 -19.77
N SER A 213 27.79 10.62 -20.18
CA SER A 213 27.09 11.58 -19.32
C SER A 213 25.74 11.04 -18.84
N ALA A 214 24.99 10.38 -19.72
CA ALA A 214 23.72 9.75 -19.37
C ALA A 214 23.89 8.54 -18.44
N SER A 215 24.94 7.72 -18.62
CA SER A 215 25.27 6.61 -17.71
C SER A 215 25.61 7.11 -16.31
N VAL A 216 26.42 8.17 -16.20
CA VAL A 216 26.75 8.79 -14.90
C VAL A 216 25.49 9.29 -14.19
N SER A 217 24.60 9.98 -14.91
CA SER A 217 23.33 10.45 -14.33
C SER A 217 22.43 9.29 -13.87
N ALA A 218 22.44 8.17 -14.59
CA ALA A 218 21.69 6.99 -14.22
C ALA A 218 22.26 6.31 -12.96
N ASN A 219 23.59 6.19 -12.84
CA ASN A 219 24.26 5.70 -11.63
C ASN A 219 23.90 6.56 -10.41
N LEU A 220 24.01 7.89 -10.51
CA LEU A 220 23.63 8.81 -9.43
C LEU A 220 22.16 8.63 -8.98
N SER A 221 21.26 8.35 -9.93
CA SER A 221 19.85 8.12 -9.62
C SER A 221 19.62 6.77 -8.94
N VAL A 222 20.38 5.73 -9.30
CA VAL A 222 20.37 4.43 -8.63
C VAL A 222 20.91 4.55 -7.20
N ASP A 223 21.99 5.30 -6.98
CA ASP A 223 22.54 5.57 -5.64
C ASP A 223 21.51 6.29 -4.76
N ALA A 224 20.86 7.32 -5.29
CA ALA A 224 19.80 8.03 -4.57
C ALA A 224 18.61 7.12 -4.23
N ALA A 225 18.25 6.20 -5.13
CA ALA A 225 17.21 5.20 -4.87
C ALA A 225 17.63 4.20 -3.77
N SER A 226 18.90 3.79 -3.75
CA SER A 226 19.47 2.93 -2.71
C SER A 226 19.40 3.59 -1.34
N VAL A 227 19.80 4.86 -1.23
CA VAL A 227 19.68 5.64 0.02
C VAL A 227 18.23 5.74 0.47
N ALA A 228 17.30 6.10 -0.42
CA ALA A 228 15.89 6.23 -0.06
C ALA A 228 15.25 4.90 0.39
N ILE A 229 15.69 3.77 -0.19
CA ILE A 229 15.30 2.43 0.25
C ILE A 229 15.82 2.13 1.66
N ALA A 230 17.08 2.46 1.95
CA ALA A 230 17.66 2.27 3.28
C ALA A 230 16.95 3.13 4.34
N ASP A 231 16.63 4.39 4.02
CA ASP A 231 15.86 5.29 4.89
C ASP A 231 14.46 4.73 5.17
N ALA A 232 13.79 4.17 4.16
CA ALA A 232 12.50 3.52 4.33
C ALA A 232 12.58 2.28 5.23
N GLN A 233 13.64 1.47 5.11
CA GLN A 233 13.87 0.32 6.00
C GLN A 233 14.07 0.77 7.45
N ALA A 234 14.91 1.79 7.68
CA ALA A 234 15.14 2.34 9.00
C ALA A 234 13.84 2.88 9.62
N ALA A 235 13.01 3.60 8.86
CA ALA A 235 11.72 4.07 9.33
C ALA A 235 10.78 2.91 9.74
N ILE A 236 10.75 1.82 8.96
CA ILE A 236 9.96 0.62 9.28
C ILE A 236 10.45 -0.01 10.59
N GLU A 237 11.76 -0.14 10.78
CA GLU A 237 12.37 -0.73 11.97
C GLU A 237 12.08 0.10 13.23
N VAL A 238 12.19 1.43 13.14
CA VAL A 238 11.80 2.36 14.21
C VAL A 238 10.31 2.21 14.56
N ALA A 239 9.44 2.15 13.54
CA ALA A 239 8.02 1.97 13.78
C ALA A 239 7.69 0.60 14.42
N ALA A 240 8.39 -0.46 14.03
CA ALA A 240 8.19 -1.81 14.55
C ALA A 240 8.68 -1.98 16.00
N SER A 241 9.73 -1.25 16.39
CA SER A 241 10.31 -1.29 17.74
C SER A 241 9.70 -0.29 18.73
N SER A 242 8.83 0.61 18.25
CA SER A 242 8.17 1.62 19.07
C SER A 242 6.99 1.05 19.87
N ASP A 243 6.78 1.57 21.09
CA ASP A 243 5.57 1.30 21.89
C ASP A 243 4.32 1.94 21.26
N THR A 244 4.50 2.93 20.39
CA THR A 244 3.45 3.65 19.66
C THR A 244 3.66 3.59 18.13
N PRO A 245 3.62 2.39 17.49
CA PRO A 245 3.85 2.25 16.04
C PRO A 245 2.94 3.10 15.16
N ARG A 246 1.74 3.42 15.69
CA ARG A 246 0.75 4.23 14.99
C ARG A 246 1.24 5.65 14.71
N ASP A 247 2.04 6.21 15.62
CA ASP A 247 2.50 7.59 15.51
C ASP A 247 3.61 7.71 14.44
N HIS A 248 4.34 6.62 14.19
CA HIS A 248 5.36 6.52 13.14
C HIS A 248 4.80 6.13 11.77
N PHE A 249 3.51 5.78 11.67
CA PHE A 249 2.96 5.23 10.44
C PHE A 249 3.02 6.21 9.25
N GLU A 250 2.81 7.50 9.48
CA GLU A 250 2.92 8.51 8.42
C GLU A 250 4.38 8.76 8.00
N GLU A 251 5.34 8.61 8.91
CA GLU A 251 6.77 8.69 8.61
C GLU A 251 7.18 7.53 7.70
N VAL A 252 6.81 6.29 8.07
CA VAL A 252 7.04 5.09 7.25
C VAL A 252 6.42 5.26 5.86
N ARG A 253 5.17 5.69 5.80
CA ARG A 253 4.46 5.89 4.53
C ARG A 253 5.16 6.91 3.64
N THR A 254 5.66 7.99 4.23
CA THR A 254 6.38 9.04 3.52
C THR A 254 7.72 8.52 2.99
N ALA A 255 8.49 7.83 3.83
CA ALA A 255 9.77 7.25 3.45
C ALA A 255 9.61 6.20 2.32
N VAL A 256 8.62 5.31 2.42
CA VAL A 256 8.34 4.30 1.38
C VAL A 256 7.91 4.96 0.07
N ARG A 257 7.15 6.06 0.10
CA ARG A 257 6.81 6.81 -1.11
C ARG A 257 8.04 7.44 -1.76
N ALA A 258 8.90 8.06 -0.95
CA ALA A 258 10.16 8.63 -1.43
C ALA A 258 11.05 7.56 -2.09
N ALA A 259 11.16 6.37 -1.48
CA ALA A 259 11.87 5.23 -2.06
C ALA A 259 11.27 4.79 -3.41
N VAL A 260 9.94 4.68 -3.50
CA VAL A 260 9.24 4.33 -4.75
C VAL A 260 9.51 5.37 -5.84
N ASP A 261 9.46 6.65 -5.52
CA ASP A 261 9.65 7.72 -6.50
C ASP A 261 11.12 7.84 -6.94
N ALA A 262 12.08 7.61 -6.04
CA ALA A 262 13.49 7.52 -6.37
C ALA A 262 13.79 6.34 -7.31
N VAL A 263 13.20 5.16 -7.07
CA VAL A 263 13.33 4.00 -7.98
C VAL A 263 12.74 4.29 -9.37
N LYS A 264 11.63 5.02 -9.46
CA LYS A 264 11.09 5.45 -10.76
C LYS A 264 12.03 6.43 -11.46
N ALA A 265 12.61 7.39 -10.74
CA ALA A 265 13.58 8.33 -11.30
C ALA A 265 14.81 7.60 -11.85
N ALA A 266 15.35 6.62 -11.11
CA ALA A 266 16.43 5.76 -11.58
C ALA A 266 16.06 5.01 -12.86
N HIS A 267 14.85 4.44 -12.92
CA HIS A 267 14.37 3.78 -14.14
C HIS A 267 14.30 4.72 -15.34
N GLU A 268 13.81 5.95 -15.18
CA GLU A 268 13.77 6.95 -16.25
C GLU A 268 15.19 7.33 -16.71
N ALA A 269 16.12 7.53 -15.79
CA ALA A 269 17.52 7.85 -16.10
C ALA A 269 18.19 6.73 -16.90
N ILE A 270 17.97 5.47 -16.52
CA ILE A 270 18.46 4.30 -17.28
C ILE A 270 17.86 4.25 -18.69
N LYS A 271 16.57 4.54 -18.86
CA LYS A 271 15.96 4.61 -20.19
C LYS A 271 16.58 5.71 -21.05
N ASN A 272 16.95 6.84 -20.46
CA ASN A 272 17.64 7.92 -21.17
C ASN A 272 19.06 7.52 -21.58
N ALA A 273 19.81 6.84 -20.71
CA ALA A 273 21.11 6.27 -21.06
C ALA A 273 21.01 5.25 -22.21
N LEU A 274 19.99 4.38 -22.19
CA LEU A 274 19.72 3.44 -23.29
C LEU A 274 19.36 4.14 -24.60
N ARG A 275 18.61 5.25 -24.56
CA ARG A 275 18.29 6.06 -25.75
C ARG A 275 19.53 6.71 -26.33
N ALA A 276 20.40 7.28 -25.48
CA ALA A 276 21.67 7.86 -25.91
C ALA A 276 22.53 6.82 -26.65
N LEU A 277 22.68 5.62 -26.08
CA LEU A 277 23.39 4.50 -26.72
C LEU A 277 22.79 4.09 -28.07
N LYS A 278 21.45 4.06 -28.19
CA LYS A 278 20.79 3.73 -29.45
C LYS A 278 21.02 4.78 -30.52
N GLY A 279 21.04 6.06 -30.15
CA GLY A 279 21.35 7.16 -31.06
C GLY A 279 22.72 7.01 -31.71
N LEU A 280 23.73 6.61 -30.92
CA LEU A 280 25.09 6.38 -31.41
C LEU A 280 25.18 5.17 -32.36
N ALA A 281 24.46 4.08 -32.06
CA ALA A 281 24.46 2.89 -32.91
C ALA A 281 23.93 3.19 -34.33
N GLY A 282 22.89 4.00 -34.46
CA GLY A 282 22.36 4.40 -35.77
C GLY A 282 23.32 5.27 -36.59
N GLN A 283 24.12 6.11 -35.92
CA GLN A 283 25.15 6.92 -36.59
C GLN A 283 26.26 6.04 -37.16
N ALA A 284 26.72 5.05 -36.40
CA ALA A 284 27.77 4.12 -36.84
C ALA A 284 27.37 3.33 -38.09
N GLU A 285 26.12 2.85 -38.16
CA GLU A 285 25.61 2.14 -39.35
C GLU A 285 25.53 3.05 -40.58
N THR A 286 25.12 4.31 -40.37
CA THR A 286 25.03 5.29 -41.46
C THR A 286 26.41 5.62 -42.02
N SER A 287 27.42 5.86 -41.17
CA SER A 287 28.79 6.12 -41.58
C SER A 287 29.41 4.93 -42.33
N ALA A 288 29.21 3.70 -41.85
CA ALA A 288 29.73 2.51 -42.50
C ALA A 288 29.08 2.25 -43.88
N SER A 289 27.80 2.61 -44.07
CA SER A 289 27.11 2.49 -45.36
C SER A 289 27.63 3.49 -46.40
N LEU A 290 27.97 4.70 -45.98
CA LEU A 290 28.51 5.76 -46.85
C LEU A 290 29.93 5.42 -47.34
N GLU A 291 30.79 4.87 -46.47
CA GLU A 291 32.14 4.46 -46.87
C GLU A 291 32.13 3.29 -47.87
N ARG A 292 31.22 2.32 -47.72
CA ARG A 292 31.06 1.23 -48.70
C ARG A 292 30.57 1.70 -50.07
N SER A 293 29.69 2.70 -50.10
CA SER A 293 29.22 3.31 -51.35
C SER A 293 30.33 4.08 -52.06
N ALA A 294 31.26 4.70 -51.32
CA ALA A 294 32.35 5.46 -51.90
C ALA A 294 33.44 4.56 -52.51
N SER A 295 33.70 3.37 -51.96
CA SER A 295 34.75 2.48 -52.49
C SER A 295 34.39 1.80 -53.82
N THR A 296 33.10 1.69 -54.15
CA THR A 296 32.64 1.04 -55.39
C THR A 296 32.74 1.91 -56.64
N ASP A 297 32.90 3.23 -56.51
CA ASP A 297 32.90 4.16 -57.66
C ASP A 297 34.31 4.48 -58.20
N THR A 298 35.37 4.09 -57.48
CA THR A 298 36.78 4.29 -57.88
C THR A 298 37.40 3.14 -58.69
N SER A 299 36.64 2.11 -59.04
CA SER A 299 37.14 0.90 -59.74
C SER A 299 36.65 0.75 -61.19
N ASN A 300 36.28 1.84 -61.88
CA ASN A 300 35.95 1.83 -63.32
C ASN A 300 36.89 2.71 -64.14
#